data_AF-A0A9E3CTF5-F1
#
_entry.id   AF-A0A9E3CTF5-F1
#
_cell.length_a   1.000
_cell.length_b   1.000
_cell.length_c   1.000
_cell.angle_alpha   90.00
_cell.angle_beta   90.00
_cell.angle_gamma   90.00
#
_symmetry.space_group_name_H-M   'P 1'
#
loop_
_entity.id
_entity.type
_entity.pdbx_description
1 polymer ?
#
loop_
_entity_poly.entity_id
_entity_poly.type
_entity_poly.pdbx_seq_one_letter_code
_entity_poly.pdbx_strand_id
1 'polypeptide(L)'
;MAKTEYSYEERRKILLENRYLLTEEQSCEKWGISRYRLRKWKKILNYHYLIGNLREMALVALYNGSHTIPAIIDHLDYLNHARYTEDEVSELLNNLKAEGMAGEKDGRWFYARPQPDDGASFIF
;
A
#
# COMPACT_ATOMS: atom_id res chain seq x y z
N MET A 1 -15.48 6.65 16.34
CA MET A 1 -14.68 7.36 17.38
C MET A 1 -13.28 7.57 16.83
N ALA A 2 -12.77 8.81 16.80
CA ALA A 2 -11.42 9.07 16.32
C ALA A 2 -10.39 8.45 17.28
N LYS A 3 -9.46 7.64 16.78
CA LYS A 3 -8.39 7.04 17.59
C LYS A 3 -7.47 8.16 18.08
N THR A 4 -7.42 8.36 19.40
CA THR A 4 -6.71 9.51 20.00
C THR A 4 -5.21 9.42 19.77
N GLU A 5 -4.66 8.21 19.65
CA GLU A 5 -3.23 7.98 19.48
C GLU A 5 -2.95 6.82 18.50
N TYR A 6 -2.15 7.13 17.48
CA TYR A 6 -1.63 6.17 16.51
C TYR A 6 -0.20 5.80 16.88
N SER A 7 0.16 4.51 16.78
CA SER A 7 1.54 4.05 16.96
C SER A 7 2.47 4.56 15.85
N TYR A 8 3.78 4.37 15.98
CA TYR A 8 4.74 4.72 14.93
C TYR A 8 4.45 3.95 13.63
N GLU A 9 4.26 2.63 13.73
CA GLU A 9 3.89 1.75 12.62
C GLU A 9 2.59 2.17 11.94
N GLU A 10 1.57 2.54 12.72
CA GLU A 10 0.30 2.99 12.15
C GLU A 10 0.48 4.32 11.41
N ARG A 11 1.24 5.27 11.96
CA ARG A 11 1.56 6.53 11.27
C ARG A 11 2.30 6.25 9.96
N ARG A 12 3.26 5.32 9.97
CA ARG A 12 3.97 4.88 8.76
C ARG A 12 3.00 4.33 7.72
N LYS A 13 2.10 3.42 8.11
CA LYS A 13 1.08 2.85 7.20
C LYS A 13 0.14 3.91 6.65
N ILE A 14 -0.37 4.83 7.48
CA ILE A 14 -1.22 5.95 7.04
C ILE A 14 -0.50 6.79 5.98
N LEU A 15 0.77 7.11 6.21
CA LEU A 15 1.54 7.90 5.25
C LEU A 15 1.77 7.13 3.94
N LEU A 16 2.06 5.83 3.99
CA LEU A 16 2.20 5.02 2.77
C LEU A 16 0.89 4.98 1.98
N GLU A 17 -0.27 4.87 2.64
CA GLU A 17 -1.55 4.96 1.95
C GLU A 17 -1.79 6.34 1.33
N ASN A 18 -1.46 7.40 2.08
CA ASN A 18 -1.52 8.75 1.53
C ASN A 18 -0.57 8.95 0.35
N ARG A 19 0.54 8.21 0.28
CA ARG A 19 1.49 8.32 -0.83
C ARG A 19 0.99 7.60 -2.08
N TYR A 20 0.41 6.43 -1.90
CA TYR A 20 0.18 5.52 -3.01
C TYR A 20 -1.29 5.39 -3.44
N LEU A 21 -2.23 5.77 -2.57
CA LEU A 21 -3.64 5.38 -2.72
C LEU A 21 -4.61 6.53 -2.49
N LEU A 22 -4.30 7.46 -1.58
CA LEU A 22 -5.25 8.46 -1.09
C LEU A 22 -4.68 9.87 -1.18
N THR A 23 -5.53 10.83 -1.53
CA THR A 23 -5.23 12.26 -1.33
C THR A 23 -5.12 12.60 0.17
N GLU A 24 -4.57 13.78 0.49
CA GLU A 24 -4.52 14.24 1.89
C GLU A 24 -5.92 14.36 2.51
N GLU A 25 -6.90 14.82 1.75
CA GLU A 25 -8.28 14.97 2.20
C GLU A 25 -8.89 13.61 2.54
N GLN A 26 -8.82 12.66 1.60
CA GLN A 26 -9.29 11.29 1.81
C GLN A 26 -8.58 10.63 2.99
N SER A 27 -7.28 10.84 3.16
CA SER A 27 -6.52 10.29 4.29
C SER A 27 -6.98 10.90 5.63
N CYS A 28 -7.23 12.21 5.66
CA CYS A 28 -7.72 12.89 6.85
C CYS A 28 -9.13 12.42 7.25
N GLU A 29 -10.02 12.27 6.28
CA GLU A 29 -11.38 11.76 6.48
C GLU A 29 -11.35 10.31 6.96
N LYS A 30 -10.69 9.43 6.20
CA LYS A 30 -10.54 7.99 6.48
C LYS A 30 -10.04 7.73 7.89
N TRP A 31 -9.00 8.44 8.31
CA TRP A 31 -8.33 8.21 9.60
C TRP A 31 -8.78 9.16 10.71
N GLY A 32 -9.76 10.05 10.46
CA GLY A 32 -10.23 11.01 11.46
C GLY A 32 -9.11 11.91 12.03
N ILE A 33 -8.14 12.30 11.19
CA ILE A 33 -7.00 13.14 11.56
C ILE A 33 -7.05 14.50 10.88
N SER A 34 -6.53 15.54 11.52
CA SER A 34 -6.43 16.86 10.90
C SER A 34 -5.28 16.93 9.88
N ARG A 35 -5.40 17.84 8.89
CA ARG A 35 -4.31 18.13 7.94
C ARG A 35 -3.03 18.61 8.65
N TYR A 36 -3.15 19.25 9.81
CA TYR A 36 -1.98 19.62 10.63
C TYR A 36 -1.25 18.40 11.18
N ARG A 37 -1.99 17.41 11.71
CA ARG A 37 -1.43 16.16 12.22
C ARG A 37 -0.75 15.37 11.11
N LEU A 38 -1.40 15.25 9.94
CA LEU A 38 -0.81 14.60 8.75
C LEU A 38 0.51 15.26 8.35
N ARG A 39 0.54 16.60 8.23
CA ARG A 39 1.77 17.37 7.91
C ARG A 39 2.89 17.15 8.94
N LYS A 40 2.55 17.13 10.24
CA LYS A 40 3.52 16.85 11.31
C LYS A 40 4.14 15.46 11.14
N TRP A 41 3.34 14.44 10.85
CA TRP A 41 3.84 13.09 10.60
C TRP A 41 4.70 13.01 9.33
N LYS A 42 4.29 13.66 8.24
CA LYS A 42 5.09 13.74 7.01
C LYS A 42 6.49 14.29 7.26
N LYS A 43 6.60 15.31 8.11
CA LYS A 43 7.90 15.88 8.52
C LYS A 43 8.72 14.91 9.37
N ILE A 44 8.12 14.27 10.37
CA ILE A 44 8.82 13.36 11.30
C ILE A 44 9.36 12.12 10.56
N LEU A 45 8.60 11.58 9.61
CA LEU A 45 8.91 10.34 8.90
C LEU A 45 9.62 10.58 7.56
N ASN A 46 10.11 11.79 7.29
CA ASN A 46 10.77 12.15 6.03
C ASN A 46 10.00 11.66 4.79
N TYR A 47 8.72 12.04 4.71
CA TYR A 47 7.75 11.52 3.76
C TYR A 47 8.22 11.43 2.30
N HIS A 48 9.08 12.35 1.86
CA HIS A 48 9.64 12.33 0.51
C HIS A 48 10.39 11.02 0.20
N TYR A 49 11.13 10.50 1.19
CA TYR A 49 11.92 9.26 1.13
C TYR A 49 11.17 8.05 1.70
N LEU A 50 9.94 8.24 2.18
CA LEU A 50 9.14 7.15 2.73
C LEU A 50 8.65 6.25 1.60
N ILE A 51 9.21 5.05 1.53
CA ILE A 51 8.86 4.00 0.57
C ILE A 51 8.40 2.75 1.32
N GLY A 52 7.42 2.05 0.75
CA GLY A 52 6.95 0.77 1.29
C GLY A 52 8.01 -0.32 1.15
N ASN A 53 7.93 -1.38 1.95
CA ASN A 53 8.69 -2.59 1.65
C ASN A 53 8.13 -3.28 0.39
N LEU A 54 8.85 -4.26 -0.15
CA LEU A 54 8.47 -4.96 -1.38
C LEU A 54 7.04 -5.53 -1.31
N ARG A 55 6.66 -6.12 -0.17
CA ARG A 55 5.31 -6.65 0.05
C ARG A 55 4.25 -5.55 -0.03
N GLU A 56 4.47 -4.42 0.64
CA GLU A 56 3.56 -3.26 0.62
C GLU A 56 3.41 -2.71 -0.79
N MET A 57 4.51 -2.54 -1.53
CA MET A 57 4.48 -2.03 -2.90
C MET A 57 3.79 -2.98 -3.88
N ALA A 58 3.95 -4.30 -3.71
CA ALA A 58 3.23 -5.28 -4.52
C ALA A 58 1.71 -5.23 -4.27
N LEU A 59 1.28 -5.05 -3.02
CA LEU A 59 -0.15 -4.87 -2.70
C LEU A 59 -0.71 -3.60 -3.33
N VAL A 60 0.06 -2.51 -3.34
CA VAL A 60 -0.31 -1.27 -4.05
C VAL A 60 -0.42 -1.51 -5.56
N ALA A 61 0.53 -2.23 -6.17
CA ALA A 61 0.49 -2.53 -7.59
C ALA A 61 -0.77 -3.32 -7.97
N LEU A 62 -1.10 -4.36 -7.19
CA LEU A 62 -2.32 -5.15 -7.38
C LEU A 62 -3.59 -4.32 -7.17
N TYR A 63 -3.62 -3.48 -6.13
CA TYR A 63 -4.76 -2.61 -5.84
C TYR A 63 -5.01 -1.60 -6.97
N ASN A 64 -3.94 -1.09 -7.58
CA ASN A 64 -4.00 -0.16 -8.71
C ASN A 64 -4.21 -0.84 -10.08
N GLY A 65 -4.49 -2.15 -10.11
CA GLY A 65 -4.86 -2.88 -11.33
C GLY A 65 -3.70 -3.46 -12.14
N SER A 66 -2.52 -3.62 -11.53
CA SER A 66 -1.41 -4.34 -12.16
C SER A 66 -1.68 -5.84 -12.11
N HIS A 67 -2.23 -6.38 -13.19
CA HIS A 67 -2.76 -7.75 -13.22
C HIS A 67 -1.78 -8.81 -13.74
N THR A 68 -0.65 -8.40 -14.32
CA THR A 68 0.35 -9.32 -14.88
C THR A 68 1.69 -9.09 -14.19
N ILE A 69 2.54 -10.12 -14.14
CA ILE A 69 3.87 -10.00 -13.53
C ILE A 69 4.69 -8.86 -14.17
N PRO A 70 4.76 -8.70 -15.51
CA PRO A 70 5.45 -7.56 -16.11
C PRO A 70 4.90 -6.20 -15.66
N ALA A 71 3.58 -6.03 -15.61
CA ALA A 71 2.98 -4.78 -15.15
C ALA A 71 3.28 -4.49 -13.67
N ILE A 72 3.34 -5.54 -12.85
CA ILE A 72 3.73 -5.42 -11.44
C ILE A 72 5.20 -5.01 -11.32
N ILE A 73 6.10 -5.62 -12.11
CA ILE A 73 7.53 -5.24 -12.16
C ILE A 73 7.68 -3.77 -12.55
N ASP A 74 7.02 -3.34 -13.63
CA ASP A 74 7.05 -1.94 -14.10
C ASP A 74 6.57 -0.98 -13.00
N HIS A 75 5.52 -1.35 -12.27
CA HIS A 75 5.01 -0.57 -11.15
C HIS A 75 6.02 -0.49 -10.00
N LEU A 76 6.66 -1.61 -9.65
CA LEU A 76 7.66 -1.64 -8.58
C LEU A 76 8.89 -0.77 -8.95
N ASP A 77 9.41 -0.89 -10.16
CA ASP A 77 10.52 -0.06 -10.66
C ASP A 77 10.16 1.44 -10.63
N TYR A 78 8.94 1.80 -11.01
CA TYR A 78 8.47 3.18 -10.88
C TYR A 78 8.48 3.69 -9.42
N LEU A 79 8.16 2.83 -8.45
CA LEU A 79 8.06 3.23 -7.04
C LEU A 79 9.42 3.36 -6.34
N ASN A 80 10.40 2.52 -6.70
CA ASN A 80 11.65 2.43 -5.94
C ASN A 80 12.93 2.31 -6.78
N HIS A 81 12.82 2.35 -8.12
CA HIS A 81 13.93 2.25 -9.07
C HIS A 81 14.78 0.98 -8.90
N ALA A 82 14.16 -0.12 -8.45
CA ALA A 82 14.79 -1.41 -8.32
C ALA A 82 14.33 -2.36 -9.42
N ARG A 83 15.24 -3.20 -9.91
CA ARG A 83 14.93 -4.24 -10.90
C ARG A 83 14.54 -5.53 -10.18
N TYR A 84 13.37 -6.03 -10.52
CA TYR A 84 12.85 -7.31 -10.05
C TYR A 84 12.76 -8.30 -11.20
N THR A 85 13.07 -9.55 -10.91
CA THR A 85 12.88 -10.67 -11.81
C THR A 85 11.43 -11.19 -11.74
N GLU A 86 10.99 -11.90 -12.77
CA GLU A 86 9.67 -12.53 -12.78
C GLU A 86 9.54 -13.60 -11.68
N ASP A 87 10.62 -14.32 -11.37
CA ASP A 87 10.64 -15.34 -10.33
C ASP A 87 10.45 -14.73 -8.94
N GLU A 88 11.17 -13.65 -8.62
CA GLU A 88 11.02 -12.93 -7.33
C GLU A 88 9.60 -12.40 -7.14
N VAL A 89 9.01 -11.83 -8.19
CA VAL A 89 7.63 -11.32 -8.13
C VAL A 89 6.64 -12.48 -8.03
N SER A 90 6.87 -13.58 -8.73
CA SER A 90 6.01 -14.77 -8.64
C SER A 90 6.02 -15.38 -7.24
N GLU A 91 7.19 -15.53 -6.62
CA GLU A 91 7.32 -16.03 -5.24
C GLU A 91 6.58 -15.10 -4.26
N LEU A 92 6.79 -13.79 -4.38
CA LEU A 92 6.09 -12.80 -3.58
C LEU A 92 4.56 -12.91 -3.72
N LEU A 93 4.06 -13.02 -4.94
CA LEU A 93 2.61 -13.12 -5.21
C LEU A 93 2.02 -14.42 -4.67
N ASN A 94 2.75 -15.53 -4.76
CA ASN A 94 2.34 -16.80 -4.15
C ASN A 94 2.27 -16.71 -2.61
N ASN A 95 3.24 -16.03 -1.98
CA ASN A 95 3.19 -15.77 -0.54
C ASN A 95 1.98 -14.90 -0.17
N LEU A 96 1.74 -13.83 -0.93
CA LEU A 96 0.56 -12.97 -0.74
C LEU A 96 -0.77 -13.71 -0.95
N LYS A 97 -0.81 -14.68 -1.87
CA LYS A 97 -1.96 -15.56 -2.11
C LYS A 97 -2.19 -16.51 -0.95
N ALA A 98 -1.13 -17.11 -0.39
CA ALA A 98 -1.21 -17.94 0.80
C ALA A 98 -1.70 -17.14 2.03
N GLU A 99 -1.35 -15.86 2.13
CA GLU A 99 -1.84 -14.93 3.16
C GLU A 99 -3.30 -14.46 2.92
N GLY A 100 -3.90 -14.77 1.78
CA GLY A 100 -5.23 -14.30 1.40
C GLY A 100 -5.29 -12.81 1.00
N MET A 101 -4.14 -12.20 0.70
CA MET A 101 -4.03 -10.80 0.29
C MET A 101 -4.06 -10.62 -1.22
N ALA A 102 -3.62 -11.63 -1.98
CA ALA A 102 -3.70 -11.68 -3.43
C ALA A 102 -4.54 -12.88 -3.90
N GLY A 103 -5.07 -12.77 -5.10
CA GLY A 103 -5.73 -13.87 -5.79
C GLY A 103 -5.25 -13.95 -7.22
N GLU A 104 -5.50 -15.10 -7.83
CA GLU A 104 -5.12 -15.36 -9.20
C GLU A 104 -6.28 -16.03 -9.93
N LYS A 105 -6.63 -15.51 -11.11
CA LYS A 105 -7.70 -16.03 -11.95
C LYS A 105 -7.36 -15.75 -13.41
N ASP A 106 -7.49 -16.77 -14.26
CA ASP A 106 -7.26 -16.67 -15.71
C ASP A 106 -5.86 -16.08 -16.05
N GLY A 107 -4.83 -16.46 -15.29
CA GLY A 107 -3.45 -15.97 -15.45
C GLY A 107 -3.25 -14.50 -15.03
N ARG A 108 -4.22 -13.91 -14.33
CA ARG A 108 -4.16 -12.54 -13.82
C ARG A 108 -4.19 -12.50 -12.30
N TRP A 109 -3.36 -11.64 -11.74
CA TRP A 109 -3.29 -11.37 -10.32
C TRP A 109 -4.23 -10.23 -9.93
N PHE A 110 -4.82 -10.32 -8.74
CA PHE A 110 -5.69 -9.29 -8.19
C PHE A 110 -5.52 -9.17 -6.68
N TYR A 111 -5.87 -8.01 -6.14
CA TYR A 111 -5.97 -7.81 -4.70
C TYR A 111 -7.22 -8.53 -4.16
N ALA A 112 -7.04 -9.46 -3.22
CA ALA A 112 -8.12 -10.37 -2.78
C ALA A 112 -8.88 -9.90 -1.54
N ARG A 113 -8.35 -8.95 -0.76
CA ARG A 113 -9.02 -8.47 0.45
C ARG A 113 -10.23 -7.60 0.07
N PRO A 114 -11.40 -7.76 0.73
CA PRO A 114 -12.53 -6.87 0.49
C PRO A 114 -12.10 -5.42 0.73
N GLN A 115 -12.48 -4.52 -0.18
CA GLN A 115 -12.45 -3.08 0.10
C GLN A 115 -13.23 -2.88 1.40
N PRO A 116 -12.63 -2.30 2.46
CA PRO A 116 -13.37 -2.11 3.70
C PRO A 116 -14.55 -1.17 3.43
N ASP A 117 -15.77 -1.67 3.60
CA ASP A 117 -17.00 -0.86 3.61
C ASP A 117 -16.91 0.27 4.67
N ASP A 118 -16.08 0.07 5.70
CA ASP A 118 -15.94 0.98 6.84
C ASP A 118 -14.75 1.95 6.74
N GLY A 119 -14.00 1.94 5.63
CA GLY A 119 -12.85 2.82 5.41
C GLY A 119 -11.73 2.73 6.46
N ALA A 120 -11.81 1.91 7.51
CA ALA A 120 -10.87 1.98 8.64
C ALA A 120 -9.71 0.98 8.58
N SER A 121 -9.60 0.17 7.52
CA SER A 121 -8.55 -0.85 7.42
C SER A 121 -7.37 -0.40 6.55
N PHE A 122 -6.18 -0.85 6.95
CA PHE A 122 -4.96 -0.65 6.18
C PHE A 122 -4.89 -1.62 5.00
N ILE A 123 -4.38 -1.15 3.85
CA ILE A 123 -3.93 -2.06 2.79
C ILE A 123 -2.74 -2.91 3.27
N PHE A 124 -1.95 -2.38 4.21
CA PHE A 124 -0.68 -2.94 4.72
C PHE A 124 -0.80 -3.69 6.04
#